data_AF-A0A926RRV8-F1
#
_entry.id   AF-A0A926RRV8-F1
#
_cell.length_a   1.000
_cell.length_b   1.000
_cell.length_c   1.000
_cell.angle_alpha   90.00
_cell.angle_beta   90.00
_cell.angle_gamma   90.00
#
_symmetry.space_group_name_H-M   'P 1'
#
loop_
_entity.id
_entity.type
_entity.pdbx_description
1 polymer ?
#
loop_
_entity_poly.entity_id
_entity_poly.type
_entity_poly.pdbx_seq_one_letter_code
_entity_poly.pdbx_strand_id
1 'polypeptide(L)'
;MIIDSHCHLTYEPMSSSLDETIKRANNDGVKYLLTISTEDKSFKNILKILENYSSVYGSYGIHPHEAKKHKEIKSKNIIEKVKKNKKI
;
A
#
# COMPACT_ATOMS: atom_id res chain seq x y z
N MET A 1 -2.48 21.55 -0.55
CA MET A 1 -2.84 20.13 -0.69
C MET A 1 -1.57 19.37 -0.99
N ILE A 2 -1.27 18.33 -0.23
CA ILE A 2 -0.09 17.47 -0.39
C ILE A 2 -0.55 16.04 -0.69
N ILE A 3 0.25 15.32 -1.48
CA ILE A 3 0.11 13.89 -1.70
C ILE A 3 1.39 13.24 -1.20
N ASP A 4 1.27 12.29 -0.28
CA ASP A 4 2.38 11.42 0.08
C ASP A 4 2.44 10.31 -0.96
N SER A 5 3.40 10.42 -1.89
CA SER A 5 3.54 9.47 -3.00
C SER A 5 4.21 8.17 -2.59
N HIS A 6 4.74 8.03 -1.38
CA HIS A 6 5.41 6.81 -0.94
C HIS A 6 5.43 6.70 0.59
N CYS A 7 4.53 5.90 1.14
CA CYS A 7 4.50 5.57 2.56
C CYS A 7 4.38 4.05 2.81
N HIS A 8 4.57 3.62 4.06
CA HIS A 8 4.47 2.21 4.45
C HIS A 8 3.46 2.01 5.59
N LEU A 9 2.16 2.20 5.30
CA LEU A 9 1.09 2.13 6.31
C LEU A 9 0.90 0.72 6.90
N THR A 10 1.41 -0.32 6.23
CA THR A 10 1.36 -1.70 6.72
C THR A 10 2.43 -2.03 7.75
N TYR A 11 3.34 -1.10 8.08
CA TYR A 11 4.44 -1.32 9.02
C TYR A 11 4.14 -0.70 10.38
N GLU A 12 4.70 -1.30 11.42
CA GLU A 12 4.69 -0.71 12.76
C GLU A 12 5.56 0.55 12.81
N PRO A 13 5.16 1.58 13.57
CA PRO A 13 3.98 1.63 14.45
C PRO A 13 2.67 2.00 13.74
N MET A 14 2.71 2.38 12.46
CA MET A 14 1.54 2.92 11.77
C MET A 14 0.40 1.90 11.62
N SER A 15 0.71 0.62 11.41
CA SER A 15 -0.31 -0.44 11.30
C SER A 15 -1.16 -0.60 12.55
N SER A 16 -0.63 -0.30 13.74
CA SER A 16 -1.37 -0.32 15.00
C SER A 16 -2.28 0.90 15.22
N SER A 17 -2.04 1.99 14.49
CA SER A 17 -2.71 3.29 14.70
C SER A 17 -3.12 3.96 13.38
N LEU A 18 -3.63 3.17 12.43
CA LEU A 18 -3.95 3.63 11.07
C LEU A 18 -4.96 4.79 11.05
N ASP A 19 -6.05 4.68 11.81
CA ASP A 19 -7.09 5.71 11.88
C ASP A 19 -6.51 7.06 12.33
N GLU A 20 -5.73 7.05 13.41
CA GLU A 20 -5.10 8.25 13.96
C GLU A 20 -4.05 8.83 13.01
N THR A 21 -3.24 7.96 12.40
CA THR A 21 -2.20 8.34 11.43
C THR A 21 -2.81 9.05 10.22
N ILE A 22 -3.83 8.44 9.60
CA ILE A 22 -4.50 9.00 8.41
C ILE A 22 -5.28 10.26 8.76
N LYS A 23 -5.95 10.29 9.92
CA LYS A 23 -6.67 11.48 10.39
C LYS A 23 -5.73 12.68 10.59
N ARG A 24 -4.58 12.47 11.24
CA ARG A 24 -3.55 13.51 11.38
C ARG A 24 -3.04 14.00 10.02
N ALA A 25 -2.67 13.08 9.13
CA ALA A 25 -2.20 13.43 7.79
C ALA A 25 -3.22 14.30 7.04
N ASN A 26 -4.50 13.91 7.07
CA ASN A 26 -5.58 14.65 6.44
C ASN A 26 -5.79 16.07 7.03
N ASN A 27 -5.63 16.21 8.36
CA ASN A 27 -5.74 17.49 9.06
C ASN A 27 -4.60 18.45 8.68
N ASP A 28 -3.39 17.92 8.47
CA ASP A 28 -2.21 18.69 8.07
C ASP A 28 -2.12 18.93 6.55
N GLY A 29 -3.16 18.52 5.81
CA GLY A 29 -3.30 18.82 4.39
C GLY A 29 -2.71 17.78 3.43
N VAL A 30 -2.25 16.63 3.93
CA VAL A 30 -1.92 15.43 3.13
C VAL A 30 -3.22 14.72 2.78
N LYS A 31 -3.75 14.96 1.58
CA LYS A 31 -5.10 14.50 1.19
C LYS A 31 -5.11 13.11 0.58
N TYR A 32 -3.98 12.64 0.08
CA TYR A 32 -3.84 11.31 -0.50
C TYR A 32 -2.52 10.68 -0.08
N LEU A 33 -2.54 9.36 0.14
CA LEU A 33 -1.38 8.57 0.53
C LEU A 33 -1.26 7.35 -0.38
N LEU A 34 -0.06 7.10 -0.92
CA LEU A 34 0.25 5.91 -1.70
C LEU A 34 1.08 4.94 -0.84
N THR A 35 0.45 3.88 -0.31
CA THR A 35 1.14 2.87 0.49
C THR A 35 1.77 1.79 -0.38
N ILE A 36 3.03 1.44 -0.09
CA ILE A 36 3.85 0.65 -1.00
C ILE A 36 3.91 -0.83 -0.61
N SER A 37 3.63 -1.71 -1.57
CA SER A 37 3.90 -3.15 -1.45
C SER A 37 5.40 -3.42 -1.56
N THR A 38 5.93 -4.20 -0.63
CA THR A 38 7.34 -4.66 -0.67
C THR A 38 7.46 -6.15 -0.96
N GLU A 39 6.38 -6.92 -0.82
CA GLU A 39 6.35 -8.37 -0.97
C GLU A 39 4.93 -8.89 -1.21
N ASP A 40 4.78 -10.10 -1.76
CA ASP A 40 3.45 -10.62 -2.13
C ASP A 40 2.52 -10.78 -0.92
N LYS A 41 3.05 -11.19 0.23
CA LYS A 41 2.25 -11.36 1.45
C LYS A 41 1.71 -10.04 2.01
N SER A 42 2.42 -8.93 1.81
CA SER A 42 2.00 -7.60 2.28
C SER A 42 0.79 -7.06 1.52
N PHE A 43 0.58 -7.53 0.30
CA PHE A 43 -0.48 -7.01 -0.57
C PHE A 43 -1.89 -7.21 -0.01
N LYS A 44 -2.12 -8.30 0.74
CA LYS A 44 -3.41 -8.53 1.41
C LYS A 44 -3.73 -7.42 2.42
N ASN A 45 -2.73 -6.95 3.15
CA ASN A 45 -2.91 -5.87 4.13
C ASN A 45 -3.17 -4.54 3.43
N ILE A 46 -2.50 -4.28 2.30
CA ILE A 46 -2.79 -3.09 1.47
C ILE A 46 -4.24 -3.11 1.02
N LEU A 47 -4.73 -4.20 0.43
CA LEU A 47 -6.14 -4.28 -0.02
C LEU A 47 -7.13 -3.96 1.11
N LYS A 48 -6.88 -4.49 2.32
CA LYS A 48 -7.69 -4.18 3.51
C LYS A 48 -7.66 -2.70 3.87
N ILE A 49 -6.52 -2.02 3.75
CA ILE A 49 -6.43 -0.56 3.97
C ILE A 49 -7.27 0.17 2.91
N LEU A 50 -7.18 -0.21 1.64
CA LEU A 50 -7.90 0.47 0.54
C LEU A 50 -9.42 0.36 0.62
N GLU A 51 -9.92 -0.72 1.23
CA GLU A 51 -11.35 -0.92 1.54
C GLU A 51 -11.85 0.04 2.62
N ASN A 52 -11.01 0.32 3.63
CA ASN A 52 -11.40 1.12 4.80
C ASN A 52 -11.13 2.62 4.64
N TYR A 53 -10.15 3.01 3.82
CA TYR A 53 -9.71 4.41 3.71
C TYR A 53 -9.84 4.93 2.28
N SER A 54 -10.72 5.92 2.08
CA SER A 54 -10.98 6.52 0.76
C SER A 54 -9.79 7.32 0.21
N SER A 55 -9.01 7.97 1.09
CA SER A 55 -7.84 8.77 0.75
C SER A 55 -6.56 7.96 0.49
N VAL A 56 -6.57 6.65 0.73
CA VAL A 56 -5.40 5.80 0.56
C VAL A 56 -5.46 5.04 -0.76
N TYR A 57 -4.35 5.06 -1.48
CA TYR A 57 -4.02 4.28 -2.68
C TYR A 57 -2.90 3.30 -2.34
N GLY A 58 -2.75 2.25 -3.14
CA GLY A 58 -1.73 1.24 -2.92
C GLY A 58 -0.92 0.97 -4.18
N SER A 59 0.24 0.35 -4.03
CA SER A 59 0.96 -0.25 -5.15
C SER A 59 1.03 -1.77 -4.96
N TYR A 60 1.32 -2.48 -6.05
CA TYR A 60 1.74 -3.87 -6.00
C TYR A 60 3.12 -4.03 -6.63
N GLY A 61 4.00 -4.72 -5.93
CA GLY A 61 5.38 -4.94 -6.35
C GLY A 61 6.17 -5.73 -5.31
N ILE A 62 7.34 -6.21 -5.74
CA ILE A 62 8.29 -6.93 -4.90
C ILE A 62 9.55 -6.08 -4.81
N HIS A 63 9.94 -5.72 -3.59
CA HIS A 63 11.17 -4.98 -3.32
C HIS A 63 12.40 -5.83 -3.71
N PRO A 64 13.50 -5.25 -4.24
CA PRO A 64 14.68 -6.02 -4.68
C PRO A 64 15.25 -6.97 -3.62
N HIS A 65 15.19 -6.60 -2.34
CA HIS A 65 15.63 -7.48 -1.23
C HIS A 65 14.79 -8.75 -1.10
N GLU A 66 13.50 -8.70 -1.47
CA GLU A 66 12.59 -9.84 -1.40
C GLU A 66 12.54 -10.63 -2.72
N ALA A 67 13.15 -10.12 -3.80
CA ALA A 67 13.08 -10.73 -5.14
C ALA A 67 13.59 -12.17 -5.18
N LYS A 68 14.62 -12.50 -4.39
CA LYS A 68 15.17 -13.88 -4.32
C LYS A 68 14.14 -14.92 -3.87
N LYS A 69 13.16 -14.52 -3.04
CA LYS A 69 12.10 -15.39 -2.52
C LYS A 69 10.88 -15.47 -3.44
N HIS A 70 10.83 -14.65 -4.49
CA HIS A 70 9.65 -14.47 -5.35
C HIS A 70 9.96 -14.70 -6.84
N LYS A 71 10.90 -15.62 -7.15
CA LYS A 71 11.33 -15.92 -8.53
C LYS A 71 10.21 -16.42 -9.45
N GLU A 72 9.16 -17.00 -8.87
CA GLU A 72 8.03 -17.56 -9.61
C GLU A 72 6.98 -16.50 -10.02
N ILE A 73 7.08 -15.27 -9.51
CA ILE A 73 6.15 -14.19 -9.88
C ILE A 73 6.48 -13.71 -11.28
N LYS A 74 5.52 -13.89 -12.20
CA LYS A 74 5.61 -13.43 -13.59
C LYS A 74 4.77 -12.19 -13.82
N SER A 75 4.96 -11.52 -14.96
CA SER A 75 4.20 -10.34 -15.36
C SER A 75 2.68 -10.56 -15.32
N LYS A 76 2.20 -11.75 -15.69
CA LYS A 76 0.77 -12.12 -15.59
C LYS A 76 0.24 -12.02 -14.17
N ASN A 77 1.00 -12.49 -13.18
CA ASN A 77 0.61 -12.40 -11.76
C ASN A 77 0.52 -10.93 -11.30
N ILE A 78 1.43 -10.07 -11.78
CA ILE A 78 1.40 -8.63 -11.47
C ILE A 78 0.13 -7.99 -12.03
N ILE A 79 -0.21 -8.27 -13.28
CA ILE A 79 -1.43 -7.74 -13.94
C ILE A 79 -2.69 -8.21 -13.20
N GLU A 80 -2.75 -9.49 -12.80
CA GLU A 80 -3.87 -10.03 -12.03
C GLU A 80 -4.03 -9.36 -10.66
N LYS A 81 -2.91 -9.04 -9.99
CA LYS A 81 -2.91 -8.39 -8.67
C LYS A 81 -3.35 -6.94 -8.74
N VAL A 82 -2.82 -6.16 -9.69
CA VAL A 82 -3.22 -4.75 -9.89
C VAL A 82 -4.72 -4.62 -10.17
N LYS A 83 -5.31 -5.58 -10.91
CA LYS A 83 -6.75 -5.58 -11.19
C LYS A 83 -7.66 -5.84 -9.98
N LYS A 84 -7.12 -6.25 -8.82
CA LYS A 84 -7.96 -6.58 -7.65
C LYS A 84 -8.64 -5.38 -7.02
N ASN A 85 -8.12 -4.17 -7.19
CA ASN A 85 -8.72 -2.95 -6.67
C ASN A 85 -8.35 -1.76 -7.57
N LYS A 86 -9.32 -0.91 -7.89
CA LYS A 86 -9.14 0.27 -8.75
C LYS A 86 -8.20 1.35 -8.17
N LYS A 87 -7.84 1.25 -6.89
CA LYS A 87 -6.90 2.13 -6.20
C LYS A 87 -5.46 1.56 -6.14
N ILE A 88 -5.21 0.47 -6.87
CA ILE A 88 -3.87 -0.08 -7.13
C ILE A 88 -3.38 0.38 -8.51
#